data_AF-A0A9Q9C2A7-F1
#
_entry.id   AF-A0A9Q9C2A7-F1
#
_cell.length_a   1.000
_cell.length_b   1.000
_cell.length_c   1.000
_cell.angle_alpha   90.00
_cell.angle_beta   90.00
_cell.angle_gamma   90.00
#
_symmetry.space_group_name_H-M   'P 1'
#
loop_
_entity.id
_entity.type
_entity.pdbx_description
1 polymer ?
#
loop_
_entity_poly.entity_id
_entity_poly.type
_entity_poly.pdbx_seq_one_letter_code
_entity_poly.pdbx_strand_id
1 'polypeptide(L)'
;MARFRYLSASREVLKGALLIFCVYGGTDYSQPREWIDFVNKLAGGSHIYITQIGLYMTVITLLLSYCVKHMGALAFKEVYRDFISVTLPMEALVTTVFWTLNFINPTLLKNREFYMAGIRTPLICEVSLHLFPFLVLLIDQAGVDIYEKKRHYLFFGIFGIVYFVVIHHFQKLNDYWVYPFLGYMTMLMRAVFVFVAILLVICYYKLFMLLSRITNTRMYPKTLKKKLL
;
A
#
# COMPACT_ATOMS: atom_id res chain seq x y z
N MET A 1 -10.84 -33.39 -0.28
CA MET A 1 -9.45 -32.89 -0.12
C MET A 1 -8.85 -32.28 -1.40
N ALA A 2 -9.02 -32.87 -2.59
CA ALA A 2 -8.45 -32.33 -3.83
C ALA A 2 -8.89 -30.89 -4.17
N ARG A 3 -10.20 -30.56 -4.04
CA ARG A 3 -10.75 -29.21 -4.32
C ARG A 3 -10.09 -28.10 -3.49
N PHE A 4 -9.69 -28.37 -2.26
CA PHE A 4 -8.99 -27.41 -1.39
C PHE A 4 -7.54 -27.16 -1.83
N ARG A 5 -6.86 -28.17 -2.39
CA ARG A 5 -5.48 -28.03 -2.90
C ARG A 5 -5.42 -27.16 -4.15
N TYR A 6 -6.36 -27.33 -5.09
CA TYR A 6 -6.41 -26.50 -6.31
C TYR A 6 -6.67 -25.02 -6.01
N LEU A 7 -7.59 -24.72 -5.09
CA LEU A 7 -7.86 -23.35 -4.64
C LEU A 7 -6.64 -22.71 -3.98
N SER A 8 -5.83 -23.49 -3.26
CA SER A 8 -4.58 -23.00 -2.68
C SER A 8 -3.55 -22.67 -3.77
N ALA A 9 -3.39 -23.52 -4.78
CA ALA A 9 -2.42 -23.31 -5.85
C ALA A 9 -2.76 -22.08 -6.71
N SER A 10 -4.03 -21.92 -7.13
CA SER A 10 -4.45 -20.76 -7.93
C SER A 10 -4.27 -19.44 -7.18
N ARG A 11 -4.47 -19.45 -5.86
CA ARG A 11 -4.27 -18.26 -5.01
C ARG A 11 -2.80 -17.83 -4.97
N GLU A 12 -1.88 -18.79 -4.79
CA GLU A 12 -0.45 -18.46 -4.78
C GLU A 12 0.05 -18.02 -6.16
N VAL A 13 -0.45 -18.61 -7.26
CA VAL A 13 -0.15 -18.16 -8.63
C VAL A 13 -0.64 -16.72 -8.85
N LEU A 14 -1.88 -16.42 -8.45
CA LEU A 14 -2.42 -15.07 -8.56
C LEU A 14 -1.61 -14.06 -7.73
N LYS A 15 -1.23 -14.42 -6.49
CA LYS A 15 -0.36 -13.58 -5.67
C LYS A 15 0.99 -13.31 -6.33
N GLY A 16 1.62 -14.35 -6.89
CA GLY A 16 2.88 -14.23 -7.62
C GLY A 16 2.75 -13.29 -8.82
N ALA A 17 1.69 -13.44 -9.62
CA ALA A 17 1.42 -12.57 -10.75
C ALA A 17 1.22 -11.11 -10.33
N LEU A 18 0.40 -10.85 -9.30
CA LEU A 18 0.19 -9.51 -8.76
C LEU A 18 1.49 -8.90 -8.22
N LEU A 19 2.31 -9.68 -7.51
CA LEU A 19 3.60 -9.23 -7.00
C LEU A 19 4.56 -8.85 -8.14
N ILE A 20 4.59 -9.61 -9.24
CA ILE A 20 5.40 -9.26 -10.42
C ILE A 20 4.97 -7.89 -10.96
N PHE A 21 3.66 -7.64 -11.07
CA PHE A 21 3.17 -6.33 -11.50
C PHE A 21 3.50 -5.23 -10.50
N CYS A 22 3.38 -5.47 -9.18
CA CYS A 22 3.80 -4.54 -8.14
C CYS A 22 5.28 -4.15 -8.31
N VAL A 23 6.17 -5.14 -8.50
CA VAL A 23 7.60 -4.90 -8.73
C VAL A 23 7.79 -4.11 -10.03
N TYR A 24 7.13 -4.50 -11.13
CA TYR A 24 7.19 -3.79 -12.40
C TYR A 24 6.78 -2.31 -12.25
N GLY A 25 5.64 -2.03 -11.61
CA GLY A 25 5.16 -0.67 -11.37
C GLY A 25 6.14 0.18 -10.55
N GLY A 26 6.91 -0.45 -9.65
CA GLY A 26 7.94 0.21 -8.87
C GLY A 26 9.24 0.50 -9.62
N THR A 27 9.39 0.06 -10.87
CA THR A 27 10.58 0.32 -11.70
C THR A 27 10.38 1.52 -12.62
N ASP A 28 11.49 2.18 -12.94
CA ASP A 28 11.56 3.26 -13.94
C ASP A 28 11.00 2.82 -15.30
N TYR A 29 11.16 1.56 -15.69
CA TYR A 29 10.63 1.01 -16.95
C TYR A 29 9.10 1.09 -17.10
N SER A 30 8.37 1.27 -16.00
CA SER A 30 6.92 1.41 -16.04
C SER A 30 6.47 2.84 -16.33
N GLN A 31 7.37 3.82 -16.31
CA GLN A 31 7.04 5.25 -16.42
C GLN A 31 7.50 5.86 -17.74
N PRO A 32 6.87 6.96 -18.20
CA PRO A 32 7.39 7.76 -19.30
C PRO A 32 8.78 8.32 -18.97
N ARG A 33 9.67 8.41 -19.97
CA ARG A 33 11.06 8.85 -19.78
C ARG A 33 11.15 10.27 -19.22
N GLU A 34 10.29 11.15 -19.71
CA GLU A 34 10.21 12.54 -19.29
C GLU A 34 9.86 12.66 -17.80
N TRP A 35 9.02 11.76 -17.30
CA TRP A 35 8.70 11.69 -15.88
C TRP A 35 9.88 11.21 -15.05
N ILE A 36 10.58 10.17 -15.50
CA ILE A 36 11.77 9.64 -14.83
C ILE A 36 12.85 10.72 -14.75
N ASP A 37 13.13 11.39 -15.86
CA ASP A 37 14.13 12.46 -15.94
C ASP A 37 13.77 13.65 -15.04
N PHE A 38 12.48 13.98 -14.93
CA PHE A 38 12.00 15.00 -14.01
C PHE A 38 12.20 14.57 -12.55
N VAL A 39 11.74 13.37 -12.18
CA VAL A 39 11.80 12.86 -10.81
C VAL A 39 13.25 12.66 -10.34
N ASN A 40 14.16 12.21 -11.20
CA ASN A 40 15.57 12.02 -10.88
C ASN A 40 16.32 13.33 -10.58
N LYS A 41 15.77 14.48 -11.00
CA LYS A 41 16.30 15.80 -10.64
C LYS A 41 15.81 16.29 -9.28
N LEU A 42 14.74 15.70 -8.74
CA LEU A 42 14.19 16.08 -7.45
C LEU A 42 14.97 15.39 -6.32
N ALA A 43 15.28 16.14 -5.27
CA ALA A 43 15.77 15.57 -4.02
C ALA A 43 14.76 14.52 -3.51
N GLY A 44 15.26 13.34 -3.17
CA GLY A 44 14.46 12.20 -2.72
C GLY A 44 13.85 11.33 -3.83
N GLY A 45 13.80 11.82 -5.07
CA GLY A 45 13.32 11.08 -6.23
C GLY A 45 11.92 10.48 -6.06
N SER A 46 11.71 9.27 -6.58
CA SER A 46 10.44 8.53 -6.46
C SER A 46 10.21 7.92 -5.07
N HIS A 47 11.24 7.90 -4.22
CA HIS A 47 11.20 7.21 -2.92
C HIS A 47 10.42 7.97 -1.83
N ILE A 48 10.14 9.25 -2.05
CA ILE A 48 9.37 10.09 -1.12
C ILE A 48 7.84 9.95 -1.30
N TYR A 49 7.41 9.26 -2.36
CA TYR A 49 5.99 9.02 -2.60
C TYR A 49 5.47 7.93 -1.66
N ILE A 50 4.30 8.18 -1.06
CA ILE A 50 3.65 7.25 -0.12
C ILE A 50 3.29 5.94 -0.82
N THR A 51 2.95 6.00 -2.11
CA THR A 51 2.73 4.82 -2.96
C THR A 51 3.97 3.94 -3.00
N GLN A 52 5.16 4.53 -3.13
CA GLN A 52 6.40 3.79 -3.23
C GLN A 52 6.84 3.21 -1.88
N ILE A 53 6.65 3.98 -0.80
CA ILE A 53 6.85 3.50 0.58
C ILE A 53 5.88 2.34 0.87
N GLY A 54 4.61 2.46 0.50
CA GLY A 54 3.60 1.40 0.60
C GLY A 54 4.03 0.15 -0.15
N LEU A 55 4.47 0.31 -1.40
CA LEU A 55 4.96 -0.80 -2.22
C LEU A 55 6.13 -1.55 -1.56
N TYR A 56 7.09 -0.84 -0.96
CA TYR A 56 8.17 -1.47 -0.19
C TYR A 56 7.64 -2.26 1.01
N MET A 57 6.70 -1.68 1.76
CA MET A 57 6.05 -2.38 2.87
C MET A 57 5.27 -3.61 2.38
N THR A 58 4.63 -3.54 1.22
CA THR A 58 3.92 -4.66 0.59
C THR A 58 4.86 -5.80 0.24
N VAL A 59 5.99 -5.51 -0.42
CA VAL A 59 7.01 -6.52 -0.76
C VAL A 59 7.55 -7.17 0.51
N ILE A 60 7.93 -6.38 1.52
CA ILE A 60 8.43 -6.91 2.80
C ILE A 60 7.38 -7.80 3.48
N THR A 61 6.12 -7.36 3.51
CA THR A 61 5.01 -8.13 4.09
C THR A 61 4.82 -9.48 3.39
N LEU A 62 4.92 -9.51 2.06
CA LEU A 62 4.78 -10.75 1.28
C LEU A 62 5.99 -11.68 1.44
N LEU A 63 7.21 -11.14 1.57
CA LEU A 63 8.40 -11.93 1.89
C LEU A 63 8.27 -12.57 3.29
N LEU A 64 7.87 -11.79 4.30
CA LEU A 64 7.59 -12.31 5.64
C LEU A 64 6.49 -13.38 5.62
N SER A 65 5.42 -13.16 4.85
CA SER A 65 4.35 -14.12 4.63
C SER A 65 4.87 -15.43 4.06
N TYR A 66 5.74 -15.36 3.04
CA TYR A 66 6.33 -16.53 2.41
C TYR A 66 7.19 -17.33 3.40
N CYS A 67 8.06 -16.65 4.16
CA CYS A 67 8.88 -17.27 5.20
C CYS A 67 8.03 -17.99 6.26
N VAL A 68 6.93 -17.36 6.72
CA VAL A 68 6.06 -17.95 7.75
C VAL A 68 5.24 -19.11 7.20
N LYS A 69 4.59 -18.94 6.03
CA LYS A 69 3.60 -19.90 5.51
C LYS A 69 4.21 -21.09 4.77
N HIS A 70 5.35 -20.89 4.09
CA HIS A 70 5.95 -21.92 3.24
C HIS A 70 7.25 -22.48 3.82
N MET A 71 8.02 -21.69 4.55
CA MET A 71 9.27 -22.16 5.20
C MET A 71 9.08 -22.56 6.67
N GLY A 72 7.91 -22.30 7.26
CA GLY A 72 7.63 -22.62 8.66
C GLY A 72 8.43 -21.79 9.67
N ALA A 73 8.91 -20.60 9.26
CA ALA A 73 9.76 -19.74 10.10
C ALA A 73 8.94 -19.01 11.18
N LEU A 74 8.54 -19.72 12.23
CA LEU A 74 7.65 -19.23 13.29
C LEU A 74 8.20 -18.00 14.04
N ALA A 75 9.52 -17.79 14.06
CA ALA A 75 10.14 -16.61 14.66
C ALA A 75 9.67 -15.29 14.02
N PHE A 76 9.32 -15.30 12.73
CA PHE A 76 8.85 -14.11 12.02
C PHE A 76 7.33 -13.94 12.04
N LYS A 77 6.59 -14.85 12.69
CA LYS A 77 5.14 -14.88 12.64
C LYS A 77 4.49 -13.61 13.20
N GLU A 78 4.93 -13.16 14.36
CA GLU A 78 4.38 -11.94 14.97
C GLU A 78 4.78 -10.69 14.18
N VAL A 79 6.01 -10.65 13.66
CA VAL A 79 6.47 -9.57 12.78
C VAL A 79 5.62 -9.50 11.51
N TYR A 80 5.40 -10.63 10.86
CA TYR A 80 4.50 -10.72 9.71
C TYR A 80 3.10 -10.20 10.03
N ARG A 81 2.52 -10.63 11.16
CA ARG A 81 1.18 -10.20 11.57
C ARG A 81 1.10 -8.70 11.85
N ASP A 82 2.14 -8.11 12.45
CA ASP A 82 2.22 -6.66 12.63
C ASP A 82 2.31 -5.95 11.27
N PHE A 83 3.18 -6.43 10.37
CA PHE A 83 3.36 -5.87 9.04
C PHE A 83 2.08 -5.91 8.20
N ILE A 84 1.36 -7.04 8.15
CA ILE A 84 0.09 -7.12 7.39
C ILE A 84 -1.00 -6.26 8.05
N SER A 85 -1.01 -6.16 9.39
CA SER A 85 -1.97 -5.32 10.13
C SER A 85 -1.82 -3.84 9.82
N VAL A 86 -0.61 -3.40 9.46
CA VAL A 86 -0.28 -2.01 9.17
C VAL A 86 -0.29 -1.73 7.67
N THR A 87 0.31 -2.60 6.86
CA THR A 87 0.50 -2.37 5.43
C THR A 87 -0.82 -2.44 4.66
N LEU A 88 -1.69 -3.40 4.97
CA LEU A 88 -2.98 -3.55 4.28
C LEU A 88 -3.87 -2.29 4.38
N PRO A 89 -4.10 -1.68 5.57
CA PRO A 89 -4.87 -0.43 5.65
C PRO A 89 -4.15 0.78 5.05
N MET A 90 -2.82 0.81 5.05
CA MET A 90 -2.05 1.84 4.35
C MET A 90 -2.26 1.74 2.83
N GLU A 91 -2.19 0.55 2.25
CA GLU A 91 -2.46 0.34 0.81
C GLU A 91 -3.90 0.66 0.44
N ALA A 92 -4.85 0.38 1.32
CA ALA A 92 -6.24 0.79 1.12
C ALA A 92 -6.40 2.33 1.08
N LEU A 93 -5.65 3.06 1.92
CA LEU A 93 -5.59 4.53 1.87
C LEU A 93 -5.00 4.99 0.53
N VAL A 94 -3.84 4.46 0.13
CA VAL A 94 -3.18 4.82 -1.13
C VAL A 94 -4.13 4.59 -2.32
N THR A 95 -4.72 3.40 -2.40
CA THR A 95 -5.70 3.02 -3.42
C THR A 95 -6.85 4.02 -3.47
N THR A 96 -7.47 4.28 -2.32
CA THR A 96 -8.67 5.12 -2.25
C THR A 96 -8.38 6.57 -2.62
N VAL A 97 -7.32 7.15 -2.05
CA VAL A 97 -6.95 8.54 -2.30
C VAL A 97 -6.55 8.73 -3.75
N PHE A 98 -5.70 7.84 -4.28
CA PHE A 98 -5.25 7.90 -5.67
C PHE A 98 -6.43 7.85 -6.65
N TRP A 99 -7.27 6.80 -6.58
CA TRP A 99 -8.34 6.63 -7.56
C TRP A 99 -9.42 7.70 -7.43
N THR A 100 -9.71 8.19 -6.23
CA THR A 100 -10.65 9.30 -6.02
C THR A 100 -10.14 10.58 -6.69
N LEU A 101 -8.90 10.98 -6.40
CA LEU A 101 -8.33 12.20 -6.96
C LEU A 101 -8.10 12.09 -8.47
N ASN A 102 -7.60 10.95 -8.96
CA ASN A 102 -7.40 10.70 -10.38
C ASN A 102 -8.73 10.70 -11.15
N PHE A 103 -9.81 10.20 -10.55
CA PHE A 103 -11.15 10.23 -11.17
C PHE A 103 -11.72 11.66 -11.24
N ILE A 104 -11.55 12.45 -10.18
CA ILE A 104 -12.00 13.85 -10.14
C ILE A 104 -11.21 14.70 -11.15
N ASN A 105 -9.88 14.68 -11.04
CA ASN A 105 -8.99 15.37 -11.95
C ASN A 105 -7.57 14.79 -11.85
N PRO A 106 -7.05 14.10 -12.89
CA PRO A 106 -5.69 13.53 -12.89
C PRO A 106 -4.57 14.55 -12.60
N THR A 107 -4.75 15.83 -12.92
CA THR A 107 -3.73 16.87 -12.67
C THR A 107 -3.59 17.25 -11.19
N LEU A 108 -4.42 16.70 -10.31
CA LEU A 108 -4.24 16.80 -8.86
C LEU A 108 -3.07 15.93 -8.39
N LEU A 109 -2.79 14.84 -9.10
CA LEU A 109 -1.73 13.88 -8.78
C LEU A 109 -0.55 13.95 -9.75
N LYS A 110 -0.83 14.31 -11.01
CA LYS A 110 0.15 14.29 -12.11
C LYS A 110 0.63 15.69 -12.43
N ASN A 111 1.88 15.80 -12.89
CA ASN A 111 2.40 17.06 -13.43
C ASN A 111 1.48 17.56 -14.56
N ARG A 112 0.97 18.78 -14.41
CA ARG A 112 -0.02 19.37 -15.32
C ARG A 112 0.54 19.56 -16.73
N GLU A 113 1.79 20.01 -16.86
CA GLU A 113 2.43 20.26 -18.14
C GLU A 113 2.59 18.96 -18.94
N PHE A 114 3.10 17.91 -18.29
CA PHE A 114 3.23 16.59 -18.90
C PHE A 114 1.87 16.00 -19.28
N TYR A 115 0.88 16.11 -18.40
CA TYR A 115 -0.45 15.59 -18.69
C TYR A 115 -1.11 16.27 -19.89
N MET A 116 -0.96 17.60 -20.01
CA MET A 116 -1.46 18.39 -21.14
C MET A 116 -0.68 18.14 -22.43
N ALA A 117 0.62 17.82 -22.32
CA ALA A 117 1.46 17.39 -23.44
C ALA A 117 1.20 15.94 -23.89
N GLY A 118 0.26 15.22 -23.27
CA GLY A 118 -0.07 13.84 -23.61
C GLY A 118 0.88 12.80 -23.01
N ILE A 119 1.84 13.20 -22.18
CA ILE A 119 2.75 12.31 -21.45
C ILE A 119 1.98 11.73 -20.26
N ARG A 120 1.56 10.47 -20.38
CA ARG A 120 0.71 9.79 -19.40
C ARG A 120 1.30 8.46 -19.00
N THR A 121 1.28 8.17 -17.70
CA THR A 121 1.56 6.83 -17.17
C THR A 121 0.52 5.84 -17.71
N PRO A 122 0.95 4.71 -18.32
CA PRO A 122 0.02 3.69 -18.81
C PRO A 122 -0.86 3.12 -17.69
N LEU A 123 -2.10 2.78 -18.00
CA LEU A 123 -3.07 2.28 -17.00
C LEU A 123 -2.54 1.06 -16.24
N ILE A 124 -1.85 0.15 -16.92
CA ILE A 124 -1.26 -1.04 -16.27
C ILE A 124 -0.27 -0.66 -15.18
N CYS A 125 0.51 0.41 -15.39
CA CYS A 125 1.47 0.92 -14.41
C CYS A 125 0.73 1.58 -13.24
N GLU A 126 -0.36 2.31 -13.52
CA GLU A 126 -1.19 2.92 -12.48
C GLU A 126 -1.83 1.88 -11.56
N VAL A 127 -2.43 0.82 -12.12
CA VAL A 127 -3.02 -0.26 -11.30
C VAL A 127 -1.95 -1.06 -10.57
N SER A 128 -0.76 -1.22 -11.17
CA SER A 128 0.38 -1.90 -10.55
C SER A 128 0.91 -1.17 -9.33
N LEU A 129 0.88 0.16 -9.34
CA LEU A 129 1.31 1.01 -8.23
C LEU A 129 0.23 1.22 -7.18
N HIS A 130 -1.04 1.34 -7.58
CA HIS A 130 -2.08 1.87 -6.70
C HIS A 130 -3.22 0.89 -6.39
N LEU A 131 -3.30 -0.29 -7.01
CA LEU A 131 -4.39 -1.24 -6.77
C LEU A 131 -3.88 -2.65 -6.47
N PHE A 132 -2.94 -3.15 -7.25
CA PHE A 132 -2.41 -4.51 -7.07
C PHE A 132 -1.72 -4.73 -5.72
N PRO A 133 -0.98 -3.77 -5.13
CA PRO A 133 -0.45 -3.91 -3.78
C PRO A 133 -1.54 -4.18 -2.74
N PHE A 134 -2.65 -3.44 -2.83
CA PHE A 134 -3.82 -3.67 -1.97
C PHE A 134 -4.44 -5.06 -2.21
N LEU A 135 -4.68 -5.44 -3.48
CA LEU A 135 -5.31 -6.72 -3.80
C LEU A 135 -4.45 -7.92 -3.37
N VAL A 136 -3.13 -7.87 -3.58
CA VAL A 136 -2.24 -8.98 -3.21
C VAL A 136 -2.20 -9.17 -1.69
N LEU A 137 -2.21 -8.09 -0.91
CA LEU A 137 -2.28 -8.17 0.55
C LEU A 137 -3.67 -8.63 1.03
N LEU A 138 -4.75 -8.24 0.35
CA LEU A 138 -6.10 -8.71 0.66
C LEU A 138 -6.23 -10.23 0.48
N ILE A 139 -5.60 -10.76 -0.56
CA ILE A 139 -5.52 -12.21 -0.79
C ILE A 139 -4.61 -12.86 0.26
N ASP A 140 -3.47 -12.24 0.57
CA ASP A 140 -2.48 -12.81 1.48
C ASP A 140 -2.97 -12.88 2.93
N GLN A 141 -3.76 -11.92 3.41
CA GLN A 141 -4.31 -11.97 4.77
C GLN A 141 -5.29 -13.14 5.00
N ALA A 142 -5.75 -13.83 3.95
CA ALA A 142 -6.68 -14.94 4.08
C ALA A 142 -6.09 -16.07 4.93
N GLY A 143 -6.68 -16.31 6.11
CA GLY A 143 -6.18 -17.29 7.09
C GLY A 143 -5.23 -16.72 8.14
N VAL A 144 -4.98 -15.42 8.11
CA VAL A 144 -4.19 -14.71 9.12
C VAL A 144 -5.14 -13.99 10.06
N ASP A 145 -4.94 -14.14 11.36
CA ASP A 145 -5.69 -13.41 12.37
C ASP A 145 -5.06 -12.02 12.57
N ILE A 146 -5.65 -11.01 11.90
CA ILE A 146 -5.29 -9.60 12.12
C ILE A 146 -5.88 -9.18 13.47
N TYR A 147 -5.03 -8.65 14.33
CA TYR A 147 -5.36 -8.42 15.73
C TYR A 147 -5.02 -7.02 16.20
N GLU A 148 -5.68 -6.62 17.28
CA GLU A 148 -5.56 -5.28 17.81
C GLU A 148 -4.34 -5.12 18.72
N LYS A 149 -3.46 -4.16 18.40
CA LYS A 149 -2.43 -3.66 19.33
C LYS A 149 -2.29 -2.15 19.30
N LYS A 150 -1.95 -1.59 20.45
CA LYS A 150 -1.62 -0.16 20.62
C LYS A 150 -0.53 0.31 19.65
N ARG A 151 0.49 -0.52 19.39
CA ARG A 151 1.58 -0.19 18.47
C ARG A 151 1.13 0.08 17.03
N HIS A 152 0.04 -0.53 16.56
CA HIS A 152 -0.48 -0.28 15.21
C HIS A 152 -1.02 1.16 15.10
N TYR A 153 -1.77 1.62 16.10
CA TYR A 153 -2.25 3.01 16.14
C TYR A 153 -1.13 4.02 16.29
N LEU A 154 -0.15 3.73 17.16
CA LEU A 154 1.05 4.56 17.30
C LEU A 154 1.80 4.65 15.97
N PHE A 155 1.95 3.54 15.25
CA PHE A 155 2.54 3.54 13.92
C PHE A 155 1.78 4.47 12.98
N PHE A 156 0.45 4.36 12.85
CA PHE A 156 -0.32 5.20 11.92
C PHE A 156 -0.19 6.70 12.26
N GLY A 157 -0.26 7.05 13.54
CA GLY A 157 -0.10 8.43 14.00
C GLY A 157 1.30 8.99 13.74
N ILE A 158 2.34 8.26 14.18
CA ILE A 158 3.73 8.66 14.00
C ILE A 158 4.07 8.73 12.51
N PHE A 159 3.70 7.72 11.73
CA PHE A 159 3.94 7.69 10.29
C PHE A 159 3.32 8.90 9.59
N GLY A 160 2.05 9.22 9.87
CA GLY A 160 1.39 10.38 9.26
C GLY A 160 2.07 11.70 9.60
N ILE A 161 2.47 11.90 10.87
CA ILE A 161 3.17 13.10 11.32
C ILE A 161 4.56 13.20 10.67
N VAL A 162 5.34 12.12 10.69
CA VAL A 162 6.68 12.08 10.08
C VAL A 162 6.57 12.33 8.58
N TYR A 163 5.62 11.69 7.90
CA TYR A 163 5.42 11.87 6.47
C TYR A 163 5.03 13.31 6.13
N PHE A 164 4.17 13.95 6.94
CA PHE A 164 3.84 15.36 6.80
C PHE A 164 5.06 16.27 6.89
N VAL A 165 5.98 16.01 7.82
CA VAL A 165 7.25 16.77 7.92
C VAL A 165 8.13 16.51 6.69
N VAL A 166 8.27 15.25 6.28
CA VAL A 166 9.09 14.84 5.13
C VAL A 166 8.64 15.54 3.84
N ILE A 167 7.35 15.53 3.51
CA ILE A 167 6.86 16.15 2.27
C ILE A 167 7.04 17.68 2.27
N HIS A 168 6.97 18.34 3.44
CA HIS A 168 7.25 19.78 3.54
C HIS A 168 8.75 20.07 3.42
N HIS A 169 9.59 19.21 3.99
CA HIS A 169 11.04 19.33 3.83
C HIS A 169 11.44 19.22 2.36
N PHE A 170 10.95 18.19 1.66
CA PHE A 170 11.25 18.01 0.23
C PHE A 170 10.62 19.08 -0.66
N GLN A 171 9.46 19.63 -0.30
CA GLN A 171 8.94 20.77 -1.05
C GLN A 171 9.86 21.99 -0.99
N LYS A 172 10.45 22.28 0.18
CA LYS A 172 11.41 23.40 0.30
C LYS A 172 12.68 23.19 -0.53
N LEU A 173 13.11 21.94 -0.70
CA LEU A 173 14.31 21.61 -1.48
C LEU A 173 14.05 21.65 -2.99
N ASN A 174 12.87 21.20 -3.40
CA ASN A 174 12.54 20.98 -4.81
C ASN A 174 11.74 22.13 -5.45
N ASP A 175 11.25 23.07 -4.65
CA ASP A 175 10.20 24.04 -5.02
C ASP A 175 8.98 23.38 -5.71
N TYR A 176 8.75 22.11 -5.38
CA TYR A 176 7.77 21.26 -6.01
C TYR A 176 7.14 20.33 -4.98
N TRP A 177 5.81 20.22 -5.01
CA TRP A 177 5.09 19.29 -4.14
C TRP A 177 5.11 17.88 -4.70
N VAL A 178 5.42 16.90 -3.85
CA VAL A 178 5.30 15.46 -4.18
C VAL A 178 3.95 15.15 -4.82
N TYR A 179 2.88 15.78 -4.33
CA TYR A 179 1.57 15.76 -4.97
C TYR A 179 1.12 17.18 -5.30
N PRO A 180 0.86 17.51 -6.58
CA PRO A 180 0.45 18.85 -7.00
C PRO A 180 -0.72 19.44 -6.21
N PHE A 181 -1.70 18.62 -5.80
CA PHE A 181 -2.86 19.11 -5.07
C PHE A 181 -2.51 19.78 -3.73
N LEU A 182 -1.39 19.41 -3.11
CA LEU A 182 -0.94 20.04 -1.86
C LEU A 182 -0.55 21.50 -2.08
N GLY A 183 -0.13 21.87 -3.29
CA GLY A 183 0.18 23.26 -3.66
C GLY A 183 -1.03 24.18 -3.58
N TYR A 184 -2.24 23.65 -3.80
CA TYR A 184 -3.49 24.42 -3.73
C TYR A 184 -4.06 24.52 -2.30
N MET A 185 -3.43 23.86 -1.32
CA MET A 185 -3.89 23.82 0.06
C MET A 185 -3.09 24.78 0.95
N THR A 186 -3.78 25.44 1.88
CA THR A 186 -3.11 26.15 2.99
C THR A 186 -2.46 25.15 3.94
N MET A 187 -1.54 25.61 4.79
CA MET A 187 -0.89 24.76 5.80
C MET A 187 -1.92 24.05 6.70
N LEU A 188 -2.98 24.77 7.11
CA LEU A 188 -4.06 24.21 7.92
C LEU A 188 -4.82 23.11 7.16
N MET A 189 -5.15 23.34 5.89
CA MET A 189 -5.83 22.32 5.06
C MET A 189 -4.98 21.06 4.91
N ARG A 190 -3.65 21.19 4.74
CA ARG A 190 -2.75 20.02 4.66
C ARG A 190 -2.68 19.26 5.98
N ALA A 191 -2.64 19.96 7.11
CA ALA A 191 -2.65 19.34 8.44
C ALA A 191 -3.97 18.58 8.69
N VAL A 192 -5.10 19.19 8.35
CA VAL A 192 -6.42 18.54 8.43
C VAL A 192 -6.49 17.33 7.49
N PHE A 193 -5.97 17.44 6.26
CA PHE A 193 -5.91 16.34 5.31
C PHE A 193 -5.15 15.14 5.87
N VAL A 194 -3.96 15.35 6.46
CA VAL A 194 -3.19 14.27 7.09
C VAL A 194 -3.93 13.67 8.29
N PHE A 195 -4.55 14.50 9.12
CA PHE A 195 -5.36 14.01 10.24
C PHE A 195 -6.51 13.11 9.77
N VAL A 196 -7.25 13.53 8.75
CA VAL A 196 -8.33 12.73 8.14
C VAL A 196 -7.79 11.44 7.52
N ALA A 197 -6.63 11.48 6.85
CA ALA A 197 -6.00 10.29 6.29
C ALA A 197 -5.61 9.27 7.39
N ILE A 198 -5.09 9.72 8.53
CA ILE A 198 -4.79 8.85 9.69
C ILE A 198 -6.07 8.20 10.22
N LEU A 199 -7.15 8.98 10.39
CA LEU A 199 -8.44 8.43 10.83
C LEU A 199 -8.98 7.39 9.84
N LEU A 200 -8.86 7.66 8.54
CA LEU A 200 -9.30 6.74 7.49
C LEU A 200 -8.51 5.43 7.50
N VAL A 201 -7.18 5.47 7.69
CA VAL A 201 -6.35 4.27 7.87
C VAL A 201 -6.80 3.47 9.11
N ILE A 202 -7.14 4.14 10.21
CA ILE A 202 -7.66 3.48 11.41
C ILE A 202 -9.01 2.80 11.11
N CYS A 203 -9.89 3.44 10.34
CA CYS A 203 -11.14 2.84 9.88
C CYS A 203 -10.88 1.58 9.03
N TYR A 204 -9.96 1.65 8.06
CA TYR A 204 -9.59 0.48 7.26
C TYR A 204 -9.00 -0.63 8.11
N TYR A 205 -8.15 -0.30 9.06
CA TYR A 205 -7.56 -1.28 9.98
C TYR A 205 -8.64 -2.03 10.78
N LYS A 206 -9.63 -1.30 11.33
CA LYS A 206 -10.80 -1.90 12.01
C LYS A 206 -11.62 -2.77 11.07
N LEU A 207 -11.86 -2.30 9.83
CA LEU A 207 -12.56 -3.05 8.80
C LEU A 207 -11.84 -4.37 8.48
N PHE A 208 -10.53 -4.35 8.26
CA PHE A 208 -9.77 -5.55 7.91
C PHE A 208 -9.64 -6.53 9.08
N MET A 209 -9.58 -6.06 10.32
CA MET A 209 -9.72 -6.95 11.48
C MET A 209 -11.07 -7.68 11.48
N LEU A 210 -12.17 -6.98 11.19
CA LEU A 210 -13.50 -7.60 11.11
C LEU A 210 -13.55 -8.62 9.95
N LEU A 211 -13.07 -8.23 8.76
CA LEU A 211 -13.03 -9.10 7.59
C LEU A 211 -12.19 -10.36 7.86
N SER A 212 -11.00 -10.21 8.44
CA SER A 212 -10.11 -11.32 8.83
C SER A 212 -10.83 -12.31 9.75
N ARG A 213 -11.53 -11.83 10.79
CA ARG A 213 -12.32 -12.68 11.70
C ARG A 213 -13.43 -13.44 10.97
N ILE A 214 -14.15 -12.78 10.08
CA ILE A 214 -15.24 -13.40 9.29
C ILE A 214 -14.67 -14.45 8.33
N THR A 215 -13.58 -14.14 7.61
CA THR A 215 -12.95 -15.10 6.69
C THR A 215 -12.38 -16.29 7.42
N ASN A 216 -11.72 -16.08 8.57
CA ASN A 216 -11.08 -17.15 9.33
C ASN A 216 -12.08 -18.09 10.00
N THR A 217 -13.22 -17.56 10.46
CA THR A 217 -14.30 -18.40 11.03
C THR A 217 -14.98 -19.28 9.98
N ARG A 218 -15.12 -18.79 8.74
CA ARG A 218 -15.70 -19.56 7.62
C ARG A 218 -14.72 -20.59 7.03
N MET A 219 -13.44 -20.25 6.90
CA MET A 219 -12.47 -21.14 6.23
C MET A 219 -11.90 -22.23 7.14
N TYR A 220 -11.79 -21.98 8.45
CA TYR A 220 -11.17 -22.93 9.39
C TYR A 220 -12.13 -23.29 10.53
N PRO A 221 -12.94 -24.35 10.38
CA PRO A 221 -13.77 -24.85 11.48
C PRO A 221 -12.89 -25.22 12.69
N LYS A 222 -13.47 -25.12 13.90
CA LYS A 222 -12.77 -25.16 15.21
C LYS A 222 -11.76 -26.31 15.38
N THR A 223 -11.95 -27.43 14.67
CA THR A 223 -11.06 -28.61 14.69
C THR A 223 -9.71 -28.41 13.98
N LEU A 224 -9.59 -27.48 13.02
CA LEU A 224 -8.33 -27.17 12.32
C LEU A 224 -7.53 -26.00 12.93
N LYS A 225 -8.14 -25.23 13.85
CA LYS A 225 -7.54 -24.03 14.46
C LYS A 225 -6.21 -24.29 15.18
N LYS A 226 -5.98 -25.50 15.70
CA LYS A 226 -4.75 -25.83 16.44
C LYS A 226 -3.48 -25.94 15.56
N LYS A 227 -3.60 -26.03 14.23
CA LYS A 227 -2.44 -26.25 13.33
C LYS A 227 -2.02 -25.04 12.50
N LEU A 228 -2.82 -23.97 12.46
CA LEU A 228 -2.59 -22.80 11.62
C LEU A 228 -2.60 -21.47 12.40
N LEU A 229 -2.88 -21.52 13.71
CA LEU A 229 -2.83 -20.36 14.60
C LEU A 229 -1.46 -20.11 15.21
#